data_AF-A0A2D7S550-F1
#
_entry.id   AF-A0A2D7S550-F1
#
_cell.length_a   1.000
_cell.length_b   1.000
_cell.length_c   1.000
_cell.angle_alpha   90.00
_cell.angle_beta   90.00
_cell.angle_gamma   90.00
#
_symmetry.space_group_name_H-M   'P 1'
#
loop_
_entity.id
_entity.type
_entity.pdbx_description
1 polymer ?
#
loop_
_entity_poly.entity_id
_entity_poly.type
_entity_poly.pdbx_seq_one_letter_code
_entity_poly.pdbx_strand_id
1 'polypeptide(L)'
;MEMIMLENIFEMQSELNDYVFKKNNIKDKLGNDLSMQTIMTALENNEIMVNDLPNEWLVKYAKALKEELLELDDELLWKWWSKDKIDMQNIRVELIDILHFLISAMMCAGLSAEKVFDIYKQKHAVNIKRQDTNYNIETKTEKDNKEIN
;
A
#
# COMPACT_ATOMS: atom_id res chain seq x y z
N MET A 1 -1.06 10.00 -19.71
CA MET A 1 -0.11 8.88 -19.79
C MET A 1 0.26 8.38 -18.39
N GLU A 2 0.55 9.26 -17.43
CA GLU A 2 0.89 8.86 -16.04
C GLU A 2 -0.24 8.11 -15.32
N MET A 3 -1.48 8.61 -15.39
CA MET A 3 -2.64 7.96 -14.77
C MET A 3 -2.86 6.52 -15.29
N ILE A 4 -2.64 6.32 -16.60
CA ILE A 4 -2.74 5.00 -17.25
C ILE A 4 -1.71 4.01 -16.68
N MET A 5 -0.50 4.46 -16.36
CA MET A 5 0.52 3.57 -15.78
C MET A 5 0.13 3.12 -14.36
N LEU A 6 -0.40 4.03 -13.54
CA LEU A 6 -0.85 3.67 -12.19
C LEU A 6 -2.09 2.77 -12.24
N GLU A 7 -3.04 3.06 -13.13
CA GLU A 7 -4.21 2.20 -13.38
C GLU A 7 -3.78 0.79 -13.77
N ASN A 8 -2.81 0.65 -14.68
CA ASN A 8 -2.27 -0.66 -15.07
C ASN A 8 -1.64 -1.40 -13.89
N ILE A 9 -0.93 -0.71 -12.99
CA ILE A 9 -0.36 -1.34 -11.79
C ILE A 9 -1.47 -1.89 -10.89
N PHE A 10 -2.54 -1.12 -10.68
CA PHE A 10 -3.69 -1.55 -9.89
C PHE A 10 -4.40 -2.76 -10.52
N GLU A 11 -4.61 -2.73 -11.84
CA GLU A 11 -5.21 -3.84 -12.59
C GLU A 11 -4.37 -5.10 -12.48
N MET A 12 -3.07 -5.03 -12.81
CA MET A 12 -2.13 -6.16 -12.69
C MET A 12 -2.09 -6.72 -11.26
N GLN A 13 -2.12 -5.85 -10.25
CA GLN A 13 -2.11 -6.30 -8.86
C GLN A 13 -3.42 -7.00 -8.47
N SER A 14 -4.56 -6.49 -8.92
CA SER A 14 -5.86 -7.11 -8.66
C SER A 14 -5.92 -8.50 -9.29
N GLU A 15 -5.49 -8.63 -10.55
CA GLU A 15 -5.40 -9.91 -11.25
C GLU A 15 -4.49 -10.91 -10.53
N LEU A 16 -3.32 -10.46 -10.06
CA LEU A 16 -2.38 -11.29 -9.32
C LEU A 16 -2.98 -11.77 -7.99
N ASN A 17 -3.61 -10.88 -7.23
CA ASN A 17 -4.25 -11.25 -5.96
C ASN A 17 -5.36 -12.28 -6.18
N ASP A 18 -6.24 -12.07 -7.15
CA ASP A 18 -7.33 -12.99 -7.48
C ASP A 18 -6.79 -14.36 -7.92
N TYR A 19 -5.73 -14.36 -8.72
CA TYR A 19 -5.02 -15.58 -9.10
C TYR A 19 -4.48 -16.32 -7.88
N VAL A 20 -3.80 -15.62 -6.96
CA VAL A 20 -3.22 -16.18 -5.74
C VAL A 20 -4.31 -16.72 -4.81
N PHE A 21 -5.41 -16.00 -4.62
CA PHE A 21 -6.54 -16.43 -3.80
C PHE A 21 -7.11 -17.74 -4.31
N LYS A 22 -7.42 -17.79 -5.61
CA LYS A 22 -7.93 -18.99 -6.27
C LYS A 22 -6.93 -20.14 -6.20
N LYS A 23 -5.66 -19.89 -6.51
CA LYS A 23 -4.60 -20.91 -6.51
C LYS A 23 -4.41 -21.56 -5.14
N ASN A 24 -4.58 -20.78 -4.07
CA ASN A 24 -4.45 -21.23 -2.69
C ASN A 24 -5.79 -21.59 -2.03
N ASN A 25 -6.87 -21.72 -2.82
CA ASN A 25 -8.20 -22.10 -2.35
C ASN A 25 -8.72 -21.20 -1.19
N ILE A 26 -8.42 -19.90 -1.27
CA ILE A 26 -8.90 -18.88 -0.33
C ILE A 26 -10.33 -18.52 -0.72
N LYS A 27 -11.26 -18.65 0.23
CA LYS A 27 -12.70 -18.49 0.01
C LYS A 27 -13.27 -17.29 0.75
N ASP A 28 -14.34 -16.72 0.21
CA ASP A 28 -15.18 -15.76 0.92
C ASP A 28 -16.09 -16.45 1.96
N LYS A 29 -16.85 -15.66 2.72
CA LYS A 29 -17.80 -16.15 3.74
C LYS A 29 -18.93 -17.02 3.15
N LEU A 30 -19.15 -16.97 1.84
CA LEU A 30 -20.17 -17.73 1.11
C LEU A 30 -19.62 -19.02 0.47
N GLY A 31 -18.30 -19.24 0.56
CA GLY A 31 -17.61 -20.40 0.00
C GLY A 31 -17.18 -20.24 -1.47
N ASN A 32 -17.33 -19.06 -2.06
CA ASN A 32 -16.80 -18.76 -3.40
C ASN A 32 -15.31 -18.44 -3.35
N ASP A 33 -14.62 -18.50 -4.49
CA ASP A 33 -13.25 -17.96 -4.60
C ASP A 33 -13.26 -16.48 -4.16
N LEU A 34 -12.39 -16.14 -3.22
CA LEU A 34 -12.23 -14.74 -2.84
C LEU A 34 -11.65 -13.94 -4.01
N SER A 35 -12.07 -12.67 -4.14
CA SER A 35 -11.47 -11.71 -5.07
C SER A 35 -11.24 -10.36 -4.38
N MET A 36 -10.37 -9.53 -4.96
CA MET A 36 -10.19 -8.13 -4.57
C MET A 36 -11.50 -7.36 -4.69
N GLN A 37 -12.31 -7.63 -5.72
CA GLN A 37 -13.63 -7.02 -5.86
C GLN A 37 -14.55 -7.37 -4.68
N THR A 38 -14.51 -8.62 -4.18
CA THR A 38 -15.28 -9.02 -3.00
C THR A 38 -14.89 -8.19 -1.76
N ILE A 39 -13.59 -7.94 -1.56
CA ILE A 39 -13.09 -7.14 -0.44
C ILE A 39 -13.52 -5.67 -0.59
N MET A 40 -13.38 -5.09 -1.78
CA MET A 40 -13.78 -3.70 -2.06
C MET A 40 -15.29 -3.51 -1.90
N THR A 41 -16.11 -4.44 -2.37
CA THR A 41 -17.57 -4.38 -2.21
C THR A 41 -17.99 -4.54 -0.74
N ALA A 42 -17.28 -5.32 0.07
CA ALA A 42 -17.54 -5.36 1.51
C ALA A 42 -17.33 -3.97 2.15
N LEU A 43 -16.27 -3.24 1.76
CA LEU A 43 -16.04 -1.88 2.21
C LEU A 43 -17.15 -0.92 1.74
N GLU A 44 -17.58 -1.00 0.48
CA GLU A 44 -18.70 -0.21 -0.07
C GLU A 44 -20.01 -0.46 0.68
N ASN A 45 -20.23 -1.70 1.16
CA ASN A 45 -21.35 -2.09 2.01
C ASN A 45 -21.17 -1.69 3.49
N ASN A 46 -20.13 -0.92 3.82
CA ASN A 46 -19.78 -0.47 5.17
C ASN A 46 -19.46 -1.63 6.15
N GLU A 47 -18.89 -2.73 5.65
CA GLU A 47 -18.32 -3.81 6.45
C GLU A 47 -16.92 -3.41 6.96
N ILE A 48 -16.89 -2.56 7.98
CA ILE A 48 -15.68 -1.94 8.54
C ILE A 48 -15.33 -2.40 9.96
N MET A 49 -15.92 -3.52 10.40
CA MET A 49 -15.63 -4.09 11.71
C MET A 49 -14.33 -4.91 11.69
N VAL A 50 -13.81 -5.21 12.88
CA VAL A 50 -12.52 -5.92 13.06
C VAL A 50 -12.44 -7.29 12.34
N ASN A 51 -13.58 -7.95 12.13
CA ASN A 51 -13.65 -9.28 11.49
C ASN A 51 -14.20 -9.22 10.05
N ASP A 52 -14.30 -8.01 9.48
CA ASP A 52 -14.73 -7.84 8.10
C ASP A 52 -13.54 -7.92 7.14
N LEU A 53 -13.83 -8.27 5.89
CA LEU A 53 -12.81 -8.53 4.87
C LEU A 53 -11.81 -7.37 4.70
N PRO A 54 -12.23 -6.08 4.69
CA PRO A 54 -11.27 -4.98 4.57
C PRO A 54 -10.22 -4.99 5.68
N ASN A 55 -10.64 -5.12 6.94
CA ASN A 55 -9.71 -5.13 8.07
C ASN A 55 -8.84 -6.40 8.08
N GLU A 56 -9.44 -7.57 7.85
CA GLU A 56 -8.69 -8.83 7.81
C GLU A 56 -7.54 -8.77 6.79
N TRP A 57 -7.82 -8.28 5.58
CA TRP A 57 -6.82 -8.24 4.51
C TRP A 57 -5.83 -7.10 4.65
N LEU A 58 -6.25 -5.94 5.18
CA LEU A 58 -5.32 -4.88 5.57
C LEU A 58 -4.28 -5.38 6.58
N VAL A 59 -4.69 -6.19 7.57
CA VAL A 59 -3.75 -6.78 8.54
C VAL A 59 -2.77 -7.74 7.85
N LYS A 60 -3.23 -8.58 6.92
CA LYS A 60 -2.35 -9.51 6.18
C LYS A 60 -1.34 -8.77 5.30
N TYR A 61 -1.78 -7.77 4.54
CA TYR A 61 -0.90 -6.98 3.69
C TYR A 61 0.04 -6.08 4.48
N ALA A 62 -0.40 -5.52 5.62
CA ALA A 62 0.48 -4.78 6.52
C ALA A 62 1.58 -5.69 7.12
N LYS A 63 1.26 -6.95 7.40
CA LYS A 63 2.27 -7.92 7.81
C LYS A 63 3.24 -8.23 6.67
N ALA A 64 2.75 -8.51 5.47
CA ALA A 64 3.60 -8.77 4.31
C ALA A 64 4.56 -7.60 4.02
N LEU A 65 4.04 -6.37 3.97
CA LEU A 65 4.85 -5.14 3.86
C LEU A 65 5.99 -5.06 4.89
N LYS A 66 5.72 -5.47 6.12
CA LYS A 66 6.73 -5.46 7.18
C LYS A 66 7.83 -6.49 6.92
N GLU A 67 7.48 -7.68 6.45
CA GLU A 67 8.48 -8.71 6.13
C GLU A 67 9.35 -8.26 4.94
N GLU A 68 8.76 -7.71 3.86
CA GLU A 68 9.56 -7.19 2.72
C GLU A 68 10.47 -6.01 3.11
N LEU A 69 10.07 -5.20 4.10
CA LEU A 69 10.94 -4.16 4.66
C LEU A 69 12.13 -4.75 5.44
N LEU A 70 11.98 -5.93 6.05
CA LEU A 70 13.08 -6.64 6.69
C LEU A 70 14.01 -7.27 5.64
N GLU A 71 13.47 -7.83 4.55
CA GLU A 71 14.26 -8.34 3.42
C GLU A 71 15.09 -7.22 2.77
N LEU A 72 14.47 -6.04 2.56
CA LEU A 72 15.20 -4.85 2.12
C LEU A 72 16.30 -4.42 3.10
N ASP A 73 16.06 -4.48 4.42
CA ASP A 73 17.07 -4.10 5.42
C ASP A 73 18.26 -5.08 5.43
N ASP A 74 18.00 -6.38 5.22
CA ASP A 74 19.03 -7.42 5.12
C ASP A 74 19.97 -7.21 3.92
N GLU A 75 19.49 -6.58 2.84
CA GLU A 75 20.29 -6.19 1.67
C GLU A 75 21.13 -4.92 1.89
N LEU A 76 20.80 -4.11 2.90
CA LEU A 76 21.40 -2.80 3.13
C LEU A 76 22.57 -2.87 4.12
N LEU A 77 23.72 -2.35 3.67
CA LEU A 77 24.92 -2.29 4.50
C LEU A 77 24.99 -0.97 5.27
N TRP A 78 24.68 -1.00 6.56
CA TRP A 78 24.64 0.20 7.42
C TRP A 78 26.03 0.75 7.82
N LYS A 79 27.08 -0.07 7.74
CA LYS A 79 28.45 0.33 8.11
C LYS A 79 29.01 1.26 7.03
N TRP A 80 28.77 2.56 7.17
CA TRP A 80 29.20 3.57 6.19
C TRP A 80 30.73 3.67 5.99
N TRP A 81 31.54 3.04 6.85
CA TRP A 81 32.98 2.91 6.70
C TRP A 81 33.43 1.64 5.95
N SER A 82 32.50 0.77 5.56
CA SER A 82 32.80 -0.41 4.79
C SER A 82 33.19 -0.06 3.34
N LYS A 83 33.93 -0.96 2.68
CA LYS A 83 34.24 -0.91 1.24
C LYS A 83 33.44 -1.94 0.43
N ASP A 84 32.46 -2.57 1.07
CA ASP A 84 31.61 -3.58 0.46
C ASP A 84 30.71 -2.98 -0.63
N LYS A 85 30.29 -3.81 -1.58
CA LYS A 85 29.33 -3.45 -2.62
C LYS A 85 27.95 -3.99 -2.22
N ILE A 86 26.91 -3.20 -2.50
CA ILE A 86 25.51 -3.60 -2.34
C ILE A 86 24.97 -4.25 -3.61
N ASP A 87 23.97 -5.11 -3.48
CA ASP A 87 23.22 -5.65 -4.62
C ASP A 87 22.06 -4.73 -5.00
N MET A 88 22.34 -3.79 -5.91
CA MET A 88 21.31 -2.87 -6.41
C MET A 88 20.20 -3.57 -7.21
N GLN A 89 20.43 -4.78 -7.72
CA GLN A 89 19.37 -5.50 -8.42
C GLN A 89 18.40 -6.11 -7.41
N ASN A 90 18.90 -6.74 -6.33
CA ASN A 90 18.00 -7.27 -5.31
C ASN A 90 17.25 -6.16 -4.58
N ILE A 91 17.92 -5.08 -4.17
CA ILE A 91 17.28 -3.90 -3.56
C ILE A 91 16.10 -3.36 -4.41
N ARG A 92 16.22 -3.37 -5.73
CA ARG A 92 15.12 -2.92 -6.62
C ARG A 92 13.95 -3.91 -6.64
N VAL A 93 14.22 -5.21 -6.51
CA VAL A 93 13.18 -6.24 -6.42
C VAL A 93 12.42 -6.10 -5.11
N GLU A 94 13.11 -6.01 -3.98
CA GLU A 94 12.47 -5.82 -2.67
C GLU A 94 11.60 -4.55 -2.61
N LEU A 95 12.03 -3.46 -3.25
CA LEU A 95 11.22 -2.24 -3.37
C LEU A 95 9.93 -2.46 -4.19
N ILE A 96 9.95 -3.35 -5.18
CA ILE A 96 8.78 -3.72 -5.97
C ILE A 96 7.88 -4.69 -5.20
N ASP A 97 8.43 -5.59 -4.39
CA ASP A 97 7.65 -6.47 -3.50
C ASP A 97 6.90 -5.65 -2.44
N ILE A 98 7.55 -4.64 -1.86
CA ILE A 98 6.88 -3.62 -1.02
C ILE A 98 5.74 -2.94 -1.80
N LEU A 99 5.96 -2.58 -3.08
CA LEU A 99 4.93 -1.92 -3.89
C LEU A 99 3.72 -2.85 -4.12
N HIS A 100 3.93 -4.14 -4.42
CA HIS A 100 2.85 -5.12 -4.60
C HIS A 100 1.90 -5.16 -3.39
N PHE A 101 2.47 -5.22 -2.18
CA PHE A 101 1.66 -5.25 -0.96
C PHE A 101 1.06 -3.89 -0.60
N LEU A 102 1.74 -2.79 -0.92
CA LEU A 102 1.19 -1.44 -0.71
C LEU A 102 -0.04 -1.21 -1.58
N ILE A 103 0.02 -1.57 -2.87
CA ILE A 103 -1.09 -1.42 -3.82
C ILE A 103 -2.27 -2.32 -3.40
N SER A 104 -1.98 -3.54 -2.95
CA SER A 104 -3.01 -4.44 -2.40
C SER A 104 -3.70 -3.87 -1.16
N ALA A 105 -2.92 -3.30 -0.22
CA ALA A 105 -3.46 -2.63 0.96
C ALA A 105 -4.29 -1.39 0.59
N MET A 106 -3.84 -0.58 -0.37
CA MET A 106 -4.59 0.57 -0.88
C MET A 106 -5.97 0.16 -1.41
N MET A 107 -6.05 -0.92 -2.20
CA MET A 107 -7.33 -1.44 -2.68
C MET A 107 -8.23 -1.91 -1.53
N CYS A 108 -7.70 -2.62 -0.52
CA CYS A 108 -8.48 -3.01 0.67
C CYS A 108 -8.98 -1.81 1.48
N ALA A 109 -8.30 -0.65 1.38
CA ALA A 109 -8.72 0.62 1.96
C ALA A 109 -9.69 1.42 1.06
N GLY A 110 -10.13 0.86 -0.06
CA GLY A 110 -11.07 1.50 -0.99
C GLY A 110 -10.44 2.55 -1.90
N LEU A 111 -9.12 2.52 -2.09
CA LEU A 111 -8.43 3.45 -2.97
C LEU A 111 -8.32 2.86 -4.37
N SER A 112 -8.84 3.59 -5.36
CA SER A 112 -8.53 3.40 -6.77
C SER A 112 -7.21 4.11 -7.14
N ALA A 113 -6.65 3.79 -8.30
CA ALA A 113 -5.48 4.49 -8.85
C ALA A 113 -5.69 6.03 -8.91
N GLU A 114 -6.87 6.46 -9.38
CA GLU A 114 -7.25 7.88 -9.42
C GLU A 114 -7.28 8.49 -8.01
N LYS A 115 -7.90 7.79 -7.06
CA LYS A 115 -8.02 8.25 -5.68
C LYS A 115 -6.67 8.35 -4.98
N VAL A 116 -5.78 7.38 -5.21
CA VAL A 116 -4.38 7.44 -4.72
C VAL A 116 -3.67 8.67 -5.27
N PHE A 117 -3.76 8.90 -6.58
CA PHE A 117 -3.12 10.07 -7.19
C PHE A 117 -3.69 11.38 -6.63
N ASP A 118 -5.00 11.44 -6.42
CA ASP A 118 -5.64 12.64 -5.88
C ASP A 118 -5.24 12.93 -4.44
N ILE A 119 -5.34 11.95 -3.55
CA ILE A 119 -4.88 12.02 -2.16
C ILE A 119 -3.39 12.38 -2.09
N TYR A 120 -2.57 11.81 -2.98
CA TYR A 120 -1.14 12.11 -3.03
C TYR A 120 -0.89 13.59 -3.35
N LYS A 121 -1.57 14.17 -4.34
CA LYS A 121 -1.45 15.61 -4.65
C LYS A 121 -1.86 16.47 -3.46
N GLN A 122 -2.99 16.15 -2.82
CA GLN A 122 -3.48 16.90 -1.66
C GLN A 122 -2.45 16.84 -0.51
N LYS A 123 -1.94 15.64 -0.20
CA LYS A 123 -0.92 15.43 0.84
C LYS A 123 0.40 16.11 0.49
N HIS A 124 0.80 16.09 -0.77
CA HIS A 124 1.99 16.77 -1.25
C HIS A 124 1.89 18.29 -1.01
N ALA A 125 0.77 18.91 -1.37
CA ALA A 125 0.55 20.33 -1.14
C ALA A 125 0.60 20.71 0.35
N VAL A 126 -0.02 19.89 1.23
CA VAL A 126 0.06 20.06 2.68
C VAL A 126 1.51 19.98 3.18
N ASN A 127 2.28 19.01 2.69
CA ASN A 127 3.67 18.83 3.11
C ASN A 127 4.58 19.98 2.64
N ILE A 128 4.37 20.54 1.43
CA ILE A 128 5.08 21.73 0.97
C ILE A 128 4.74 22.93 1.85
N LYS A 129 3.44 23.18 2.11
CA LYS A 129 3.00 24.28 2.98
C LYS A 129 3.62 24.20 4.38
N ARG A 130 3.77 22.99 4.93
CA ARG A 130 4.45 22.78 6.22
C ARG A 130 5.91 23.26 6.18
N GLN A 131 6.64 22.97 5.11
CA GLN A 131 8.03 23.44 4.96
C GLN A 131 8.09 24.97 4.88
N ASP A 132 7.17 25.59 4.12
CA ASP A 132 7.10 27.05 4.01
C ASP A 132 6.76 27.74 5.33
N THR A 133 6.08 27.05 6.27
CA THR A 133 5.75 27.58 7.60
C THR A 133 6.73 27.16 8.69
N ASN A 134 7.98 26.85 8.34
CA ASN A 134 9.06 26.48 9.27
C ASN A 134 8.66 25.30 10.17
N TYR A 135 8.28 24.19 9.53
CA TYR A 135 7.85 22.94 10.16
C TYR A 135 8.72 22.56 11.37
N ASN A 136 8.09 22.46 12.54
CA ASN A 136 8.70 21.88 13.73
C ASN A 136 7.67 21.06 14.51
N ILE A 137 8.14 20.26 15.47
CA ILE A 137 7.28 19.35 16.26
C ILE A 137 6.19 20.13 17.01
N GLU A 138 6.45 21.37 17.42
CA GLU A 138 5.51 22.21 18.18
C GLU A 138 4.39 22.79 17.28
N THR A 139 4.68 23.03 16.00
CA THR A 139 3.72 23.58 15.02
C THR A 139 3.00 22.51 14.20
N LYS A 140 3.46 21.25 14.25
CA LYS A 140 2.80 20.12 13.62
C LYS A 140 1.43 19.87 14.27
N THR A 141 0.37 19.92 13.47
CA THR A 141 -0.95 19.41 13.87
C THR A 141 -1.47 18.42 12.83
N GLU A 142 -2.29 17.45 13.22
CA GLU A 142 -2.96 16.52 12.30
C GLU A 142 -4.24 17.10 11.69
N LYS A 143 -4.57 18.39 11.97
CA LYS A 143 -5.81 19.02 11.53
C LYS A 143 -5.88 19.17 10.00
N ASP A 144 -4.76 19.52 9.39
CA ASP A 144 -4.61 19.68 7.94
C ASP A 144 -4.74 18.36 7.16
N ASN A 145 -4.51 17.21 7.81
CA ASN A 145 -4.72 15.90 7.19
C ASN A 145 -6.21 15.49 7.16
N LYS A 146 -7.07 16.08 7.99
CA LYS A 146 -8.50 15.70 8.08
C LYS A 146 -9.33 16.10 6.87
N GLU A 147 -8.84 17.06 6.09
CA GLU A 147 -9.49 17.54 4.87
C GLU A 147 -9.08 16.71 3.64
N ILE A 148 -8.10 15.81 3.78
CA ILE A 148 -7.65 14.94 2.70
C ILE A 148 -8.61 13.76 2.59
N ASN A 149 -9.27 13.65 1.45
CA ASN A 149 -10.15 12.52 1.14
C ASN A 149 -9.99 12.10 -0.30
#